data_AF-A0A2J8V4F0-F1
#
_entry.id   AF-A0A2J8V4F0-F1
#
_cell.length_a   1.000
_cell.length_b   1.000
_cell.length_c   1.000
_cell.angle_alpha   90.00
_cell.angle_beta   90.00
_cell.angle_gamma   90.00
#
_symmetry.space_group_name_H-M   'P 1'
#
loop_
_entity.id
_entity.type
_entity.pdbx_description
1 polymer ?
#
loop_
_entity_poly.entity_id
_entity_poly.type
_entity_poly.pdbx_seq_one_letter_code
_entity_poly.pdbx_strand_id
1 'polypeptide(L)' 'MVFGEFFHRPGQDEELVNLNVGGFKQSVDQSTLLRFPHTRLGKLLTCHSEEAILELCDDYSVADKEYYFDRNPS' A
#
# COMPACT_ATOMS: atom_id res chain seq x y z
N MET A 1 27.52 -1.32 18.08
CA MET A 1 27.54 -0.41 16.91
C MET A 1 26.21 0.30 16.87
N VAL A 2 26.28 1.59 16.55
CA VAL A 2 25.37 2.67 16.95
C VAL A 2 24.04 2.61 16.17
N PHE A 3 22.99 3.06 16.86
CA PHE A 3 21.67 3.44 16.34
C PHE A 3 21.81 4.18 15.00
N GLY A 4 21.28 3.59 13.92
CA GLY A 4 21.23 4.19 12.60
C GLY A 4 19.94 4.98 12.43
N GLU A 5 20.03 6.27 12.71
CA GLU A 5 19.13 7.31 12.22
C GLU A 5 18.89 7.15 10.72
N PHE A 6 17.69 6.72 10.33
CA PHE A 6 17.10 7.07 9.03
C PHE A 6 15.58 7.20 9.19
N PHE A 7 15.15 8.10 10.10
CA PHE A 7 13.88 8.78 9.87
C PHE A 7 14.10 9.75 8.70
N HIS A 8 14.19 9.19 7.49
CA HIS A 8 13.81 9.94 6.32
C HIS A 8 12.38 10.41 6.61
N ARG A 9 12.17 11.72 6.75
CA ARG A 9 10.84 12.33 6.64
C ARG A 9 10.69 12.75 5.17
N PRO A 10 10.34 11.87 4.21
CA PRO A 10 9.57 12.35 3.08
C PRO A 10 8.18 12.74 3.65
N GLY A 11 7.38 13.54 2.94
CA GLY A 11 6.08 13.98 3.47
C GLY A 11 5.29 12.80 4.05
N GLN A 12 4.62 12.97 5.18
CA GLN A 12 3.95 11.86 5.90
C GLN A 12 2.97 11.07 5.02
N ASP A 13 2.51 11.63 3.90
CA ASP A 13 1.65 10.96 2.91
C ASP A 13 2.39 10.09 1.88
N GLU A 14 3.70 10.26 1.69
CA GLU A 14 4.48 9.48 0.72
C GLU A 14 4.93 8.12 1.26
N GLU A 15 4.86 7.94 2.58
CA GLU A 15 5.15 6.69 3.30
C GLU A 15 3.87 5.95 3.72
N LEU A 16 2.69 6.51 3.45
CA LEU A 16 1.39 5.88 3.73
C LEU A 16 0.77 5.29 2.45
N VAL A 17 0.00 4.23 2.63
CA VAL A 17 -0.76 3.54 1.58
C VAL A 17 -2.23 3.54 1.98
N ASN A 18 -3.09 4.08 1.12
CA ASN A 18 -4.54 4.13 1.38
C ASN A 18 -5.19 2.84 0.88
N LEU A 19 -5.74 2.06 1.80
CA LEU A 19 -6.43 0.80 1.50
C LEU A 19 -7.92 0.95 1.81
N ASN A 20 -8.78 0.49 0.92
CA ASN A 20 -10.22 0.43 1.12
C ASN A 20 -10.71 -1.01 0.94
N VAL A 21 -11.14 -1.65 2.02
CA VAL A 21 -11.61 -3.04 1.99
C VAL A 21 -13.12 -3.06 2.14
N GLY A 22 -13.85 -3.19 1.03
CA GLY A 22 -15.30 -3.27 0.97
C GLY A 22 -16.01 -2.10 1.65
N GLY A 23 -15.42 -0.91 1.60
CA GLY A 23 -15.90 0.33 2.24
C GLY A 23 -15.14 0.73 3.51
N PHE A 24 -14.26 -0.13 4.04
CA PHE A 24 -13.43 0.20 5.21
C PHE A 24 -12.09 0.80 4.77
N LYS A 25 -11.95 2.12 4.95
CA LYS A 25 -10.76 2.89 4.57
C LYS A 25 -9.74 2.94 5.70
N GLN A 26 -8.48 2.64 5.40
CA GLN A 26 -7.37 2.73 6.34
C GLN A 26 -6.08 3.12 5.62
N SER A 27 -5.36 4.09 6.19
CA SER A 27 -4.01 4.44 5.76
C SER A 27 -3.01 3.65 6.60
N VAL A 28 -2.13 2.91 5.94
CA VAL A 28 -1.11 2.07 6.58
C VAL A 28 0.28 2.49 6.14
N ASP A 29 1.24 2.34 7.04
CA ASP A 29 2.63 2.66 6.75
C ASP A 29 3.25 1.64 5.77
N GLN A 30 4.00 2.12 4.78
CA GLN A 30 4.71 1.28 3.83
C GLN A 30 5.66 0.31 4.54
N SER A 31 6.34 0.75 5.60
CA SER A 31 7.20 -0.14 6.40
C SER A 31 6.44 -1.33 6.96
N THR A 32 5.16 -1.17 7.30
CA THR A 32 4.31 -2.27 7.78
C THR A 32 4.10 -3.33 6.71
N LEU A 33 3.90 -2.91 5.46
CA LEU A 33 3.74 -3.80 4.30
C LEU A 33 5.07 -4.43 3.87
N LEU A 34 6.17 -3.69 3.97
CA LEU A 34 7.53 -4.16 3.68
C LEU A 34 7.98 -5.30 4.59
N ARG A 35 7.39 -5.45 5.80
CA ARG A 35 7.62 -6.63 6.65
C ARG A 35 7.10 -7.93 6.03
N PHE A 36 6.17 -7.83 5.08
CA PHE A 36 5.53 -8.97 4.43
C PHE A 36 5.53 -8.79 2.89
N PRO A 37 6.71 -8.71 2.25
CA PRO A 37 6.85 -8.28 0.86
C PRO A 37 6.18 -9.23 -0.15
N HIS A 38 6.01 -10.49 0.21
CA HIS A 38 5.38 -11.50 -0.65
C HIS A 38 3.85 -11.51 -0.59
N THR A 39 3.24 -10.76 0.34
CA THR A 39 1.78 -10.63 0.42
C THR A 39 1.26 -9.76 -0.72
N ARG A 40 -0.05 -9.86 -1.01
CA ARG A 40 -0.71 -9.02 -2.01
C ARG A 40 -0.46 -7.53 -1.75
N LEU A 41 -0.57 -7.10 -0.50
CA LEU A 41 -0.31 -5.72 -0.08
C LEU A 41 1.17 -5.34 -0.18
N GLY A 42 2.09 -6.24 0.20
CA GLY A 42 3.53 -5.99 0.08
C GLY A 42 3.98 -5.78 -1.37
N LYS A 43 3.39 -6.54 -2.31
CA LYS A 43 3.68 -6.42 -3.75
C LYS A 43 3.23 -5.09 -4.35
N LEU A 44 2.20 -4.43 -3.80
CA LEU A 44 1.75 -3.12 -4.28
C LEU A 44 2.89 -2.09 -4.30
N LEU A 45 3.78 -2.14 -3.30
CA LEU A 45 4.93 -1.24 -3.19
C LEU A 45 5.97 -1.42 -4.28
N THR A 46 5.92 -2.55 -5.00
CA THR A 46 6.84 -2.89 -6.09
C THR A 46 6.21 -2.69 -7.46
N CYS A 47 4.94 -2.31 -7.54
CA CYS A 47 4.26 -2.05 -8.80
C CYS A 47 4.64 -0.67 -9.35
N HIS A 48 4.79 -0.59 -10.66
CA HIS A 48 5.15 0.66 -11.36
C HIS A 48 4.15 1.05 -12.45
N SER A 49 3.11 0.22 -12.65
CA SER A 49 2.05 0.42 -13.64
C SER A 49 0.70 0.14 -13.00
N GLU A 50 -0.33 0.87 -13.43
CA GLU A 50 -1.71 0.67 -12.99
C GLU A 50 -2.22 -0.75 -13.31
N GLU A 51 -1.82 -1.31 -14.45
CA GLU A 51 -2.18 -2.69 -14.81
C GLU A 51 -1.66 -3.69 -13.78
N ALA A 52 -0.42 -3.53 -13.31
CA ALA A 52 0.17 -4.39 -12.28
C ALA A 52 -0.47 -4.18 -10.89
N ILE A 53 -1.05 -3.00 -10.64
CA ILE A 53 -1.83 -2.73 -9.43
C ILE A 53 -3.18 -3.46 -9.49
N LEU A 54 -3.87 -3.39 -10.62
CA LEU A 54 -5.18 -4.03 -10.84
C LEU A 54 -5.11 -5.57 -10.88
N GLU A 55 -3.92 -6.15 -11.09
CA GLU A 55 -3.69 -7.58 -10.87
C GLU A 55 -3.69 -7.96 -9.37
N LEU A 56 -3.51 -6.97 -8.48
CA LEU A 56 -3.41 -7.16 -7.04
C LEU A 56 -4.63 -6.65 -6.27
N CYS A 57 -5.36 -5.65 -6.77
CA CYS A 57 -6.55 -5.09 -6.13
C CYS A 57 -7.73 -5.05 -7.10
N ASP A 58 -8.95 -4.89 -6.57
CA ASP A 58 -10.16 -4.93 -7.39
C ASP A 58 -10.39 -3.60 -8.14
N ASP A 59 -9.93 -2.47 -7.57
CA ASP A 59 -9.96 -1.15 -8.22
C ASP A 59 -8.85 -0.23 -7.64
N TYR A 60 -8.46 0.82 -8.37
CA TYR A 60 -7.46 1.79 -7.91
C TYR A 60 -7.86 3.23 -8.30
N SER A 61 -8.02 4.11 -7.29
CA SER A 61 -8.22 5.54 -7.52
C SER A 61 -6.89 6.27 -7.54
N VAL A 62 -6.43 6.70 -8.72
CA VAL A 62 -5.23 7.52 -8.88
C VAL A 62 -5.36 8.87 -8.16
N ALA A 63 -6.56 9.45 -8.16
CA ALA A 63 -6.82 10.75 -7.54
C ALA A 63 -6.64 10.71 -6.01
N ASP A 64 -7.06 9.62 -5.38
CA ASP A 64 -6.97 9.42 -3.92
C ASP A 64 -5.76 8.56 -3.51
N LYS A 65 -5.02 8.02 -4.48
CA LYS A 65 -4.02 6.95 -4.31
C LYS A 65 -4.55 5.80 -3.44
N GLU A 66 -5.81 5.41 -3.67
CA GLU A 66 -6.56 4.43 -2.87
C GLU A 66 -6.68 3.10 -3.60
N TYR A 67 -6.25 2.02 -2.94
CA TYR A 67 -6.39 0.65 -3.43
C TYR A 67 -7.66 0.01 -2.86
N TYR A 68 -8.58 -0.42 -3.72
CA TYR A 68 -9.84 -1.03 -3.31
C TYR A 68 -9.78 -2.56 -3.37
N PHE A 69 -10.35 -3.21 -2.35
CA PHE A 69 -10.49 -4.65 -2.26
C PHE A 69 -11.92 -5.02 -1.90
N ASP A 70 -12.56 -5.89 -2.66
CA ASP A 70 -13.86 -6.41 -2.30
C ASP A 70 -13.74 -7.44 -1.15
N ARG A 71 -14.78 -7.52 -0.33
CA ARG A 71 -14.91 -8.54 0.73
C ARG A 71 -15.46 -9.86 0.20
N ASN A 72 -15.80 -9.93 -1.09
CA ASN A 72 -16.29 -11.14 -1.70
C ASN A 72 -15.21 -12.24 -1.62
N PRO A 73 -15.47 -13.34 -0.90
CA PRO A 73 -14.57 -14.48 -0.90
C PRO A 73 -14.76 -15.19 -2.24
N SER A 74 -13.95 -14.82 -3.22
CA SER A 74 -13.75 -15.63 -4.42
C SER A 74 -12.89 -16.86 -4.07
#